data_AF-A0A2M7AT37-F1
#
_entry.id   AF-A0A2M7AT37-F1
#
_cell.length_a   1.000
_cell.length_b   1.000
_cell.length_c   1.000
_cell.angle_alpha   90.00
_cell.angle_beta   90.00
_cell.angle_gamma   90.00
#
_symmetry.space_group_name_H-M   'P 1'
#
loop_
_entity.id
_entity.type
_entity.pdbx_description
1 polymer ?
#
loop_
_entity_poly.entity_id
_entity_poly.type
_entity_poly.pdbx_seq_one_letter_code
_entity_poly.pdbx_strand_id
1 'polypeptide(L)'
;MVENTGISFGINLPGIVVAEILALVIVGVFVIKNKNSLGWWLLLLGGGLNLRERLLFGKVTDYWPIFKTGIYNNINDYLIFIGLVMVIFRKWKKSK
;
A
#
# COMPACT_ATOMS: atom_id res chain seq x y z
N MET A 1 2.66 5.85 -18.17
CA MET A 1 3.11 6.16 -16.80
C MET A 1 2.48 7.47 -16.38
N VAL A 2 2.04 7.55 -15.14
CA VAL A 2 1.34 8.69 -14.53
C VAL A 2 2.04 8.97 -13.20
N GLU A 3 2.28 10.25 -12.93
CA GLU A 3 2.87 10.69 -11.68
C GLU A 3 1.76 10.94 -10.66
N ASN A 4 1.83 10.25 -9.52
CA ASN A 4 0.83 10.37 -8.47
C ASN A 4 1.40 11.09 -7.25
N THR A 5 1.00 12.34 -7.08
CA THR A 5 1.34 13.16 -5.90
C THR A 5 0.42 12.90 -4.71
N GLY A 6 -0.69 12.19 -4.93
CA GLY A 6 -1.72 11.88 -3.96
C GLY A 6 -1.69 10.42 -3.51
N ILE A 7 -2.83 9.94 -2.98
CA ILE A 7 -3.10 8.52 -2.72
C ILE A 7 -3.74 7.88 -3.96
N SER A 8 -4.19 6.63 -3.85
CA SER A 8 -4.96 5.95 -4.90
C SER A 8 -6.08 6.85 -5.46
N PHE A 9 -6.35 6.73 -6.75
CA PHE A 9 -7.30 7.56 -7.51
C PHE A 9 -6.90 9.05 -7.65
N GLY A 10 -5.66 9.41 -7.34
CA GLY A 10 -5.15 10.79 -7.54
C GLY A 10 -5.67 11.79 -6.51
N ILE A 11 -6.17 11.33 -5.37
CA ILE A 11 -6.67 12.20 -4.30
C ILE A 11 -5.47 12.84 -3.59
N ASN A 12 -5.34 14.16 -3.68
CA ASN A 12 -4.30 14.91 -2.99
C ASN A 12 -4.74 15.28 -1.57
N LEU A 13 -3.97 14.85 -0.58
CA LEU A 13 -4.21 15.15 0.84
C LEU A 13 -3.01 15.87 1.45
N PRO A 14 -3.21 16.96 2.22
CA PRO A 14 -2.12 17.55 2.98
C PRO A 14 -1.59 16.53 4.00
N GLY A 15 -0.26 16.48 4.14
CA GLY A 15 0.39 15.57 5.10
C GLY A 15 0.39 14.09 4.70
N ILE A 16 0.19 13.77 3.41
CA ILE A 16 0.18 12.38 2.91
C ILE A 16 1.41 11.56 3.35
N VAL A 17 2.61 12.14 3.31
CA VAL A 17 3.86 11.48 3.74
C VAL A 17 3.78 11.09 5.22
N VAL A 18 3.26 11.98 6.07
CA VAL A 18 3.11 11.72 7.51
C VAL A 18 2.08 10.61 7.74
N ALA A 19 0.95 10.66 7.03
CA ALA A 19 -0.08 9.63 7.11
C ALA A 19 0.45 8.25 6.67
N GLU A 20 1.23 8.18 5.60
CA GLU A 20 1.87 6.95 5.12
C GLU A 20 2.88 6.39 6.13
N ILE A 21 3.71 7.25 6.74
CA ILE A 21 4.64 6.85 7.81
C ILE A 21 3.88 6.26 8.99
N LEU A 22 2.82 6.94 9.46
CA LEU A 22 2.01 6.46 10.58
C LEU A 22 1.34 5.12 10.26
N ALA A 23 0.80 4.97 9.05
CA ALA A 23 0.22 3.71 8.58
C ALA A 23 1.26 2.59 8.58
N LEU A 24 2.48 2.84 8.10
CA LEU A 24 3.56 1.85 8.09
C LEU A 24 4.06 1.49 9.49
N VAL A 25 4.09 2.43 10.43
CA VAL A 25 4.39 2.15 11.84
C VAL A 25 3.35 1.18 12.41
N ILE A 26 2.05 1.45 12.17
CA ILE A 26 0.95 0.57 12.62
C ILE A 26 1.09 -0.82 11.98
N VAL A 27 1.29 -0.89 10.67
CA VAL A 27 1.50 -2.16 9.95
C VAL A 27 2.74 -2.89 10.49
N GLY A 28 3.83 -2.18 10.78
CA GLY A 28 5.04 -2.74 11.37
C GLY A 28 4.80 -3.38 12.73
N VAL A 29 4.03 -2.72 13.61
CA VAL A 29 3.60 -3.32 14.89
C VAL A 29 2.80 -4.60 14.66
N PHE A 30 1.90 -4.62 13.67
CA PHE A 30 1.14 -5.83 13.34
C PHE A 30 2.00 -6.94 12.72
N VAL A 31 3.01 -6.61 11.91
CA VAL A 31 3.99 -7.57 11.40
C VAL A 31 4.72 -8.26 12.56
N ILE A 32 5.20 -7.48 13.54
CA ILE A 32 5.87 -8.04 14.73
C ILE A 32 4.96 -9.01 15.49
N LYS A 33 3.67 -8.67 15.64
CA LYS A 33 2.67 -9.52 16.31
C LYS A 33 2.24 -10.73 15.46
N ASN A 34 2.45 -10.70 14.14
CA ASN A 34 1.93 -11.70 13.20
C ASN A 34 3.02 -12.11 12.19
N LYS A 35 4.23 -12.43 12.66
CA LYS A 35 5.43 -12.67 11.82
C LYS A 35 5.23 -13.71 10.72
N ASN A 36 4.36 -14.70 10.94
CA ASN A 36 4.04 -15.76 9.98
C ASN A 36 2.94 -15.38 8.98
N SER A 37 2.53 -14.11 8.93
CA SER A 37 1.47 -13.63 8.06
C SER A 37 2.06 -12.91 6.86
N LEU A 38 2.13 -13.61 5.72
CA LEU A 38 2.61 -13.03 4.47
C LEU A 38 1.83 -11.75 4.11
N GLY A 39 0.52 -11.70 4.37
CA GLY A 39 -0.28 -10.50 4.10
C GLY A 39 0.18 -9.24 4.83
N TRP A 40 0.64 -9.35 6.08
CA TRP A 40 1.18 -8.20 6.81
C TRP A 40 2.54 -7.76 6.25
N TRP A 41 3.38 -8.71 5.82
CA TRP A 41 4.64 -8.40 5.15
C TRP A 41 4.44 -7.74 3.80
N LEU A 42 3.45 -8.16 3.01
CA LEU A 42 3.13 -7.56 1.72
C LEU A 42 2.65 -6.11 1.88
N LEU A 43 1.82 -5.82 2.89
CA LEU A 43 1.41 -4.45 3.24
C LEU A 43 2.62 -3.57 3.60
N LEU A 44 3.52 -4.09 4.43
CA LEU A 44 4.73 -3.36 4.84
C LEU A 44 5.66 -3.09 3.66
N LEU A 45 5.88 -4.09 2.80
CA LEU A 45 6.76 -3.99 1.65
C LEU A 45 6.20 -3.03 0.59
N GLY A 46 4.94 -3.21 0.18
CA GLY A 46 4.32 -2.36 -0.83
C GLY A 46 4.20 -0.91 -0.36
N GLY A 47 3.69 -0.69 0.86
CA GLY A 47 3.61 0.66 1.40
C GLY A 47 4.98 1.30 1.61
N GLY A 48 5.98 0.54 2.05
CA GLY A 48 7.35 1.02 2.24
C GLY A 48 8.03 1.43 0.94
N LEU A 49 7.80 0.69 -0.15
CA LEU A 49 8.32 1.04 -1.48
C LEU A 49 7.65 2.29 -2.05
N ASN A 50 6.33 2.44 -1.92
CA ASN A 50 5.62 3.67 -2.30
C ASN A 50 6.11 4.88 -1.48
N LEU A 51 6.24 4.74 -0.16
CA LEU A 51 6.77 5.80 0.69
C LEU A 51 8.21 6.17 0.27
N ARG A 52 9.07 5.19 -0.02
CA ARG A 52 10.43 5.44 -0.49
C ARG A 52 10.44 6.26 -1.78
N GLU A 53 9.62 5.91 -2.76
CA GLU A 53 9.51 6.71 -4.00
C GLU A 53 9.06 8.14 -3.68
N ARG A 54 8.04 8.29 -2.83
CA ARG A 54 7.53 9.60 -2.43
C ARG A 54 8.59 10.45 -1.72
N LEU A 55 9.41 9.86 -0.86
CA LEU A 55 10.48 10.58 -0.15
C LEU A 55 11.62 11.00 -1.09
N LEU A 56 11.93 10.20 -2.12
CA LEU A 56 13.02 10.49 -3.05
C LEU A 56 12.61 11.45 -4.18
N PHE A 57 11.38 11.32 -4.67
CA PHE A 57 10.92 11.98 -5.91
C PHE A 57 9.73 12.91 -5.71
N GLY A 58 9.17 12.98 -4.49
CA GLY A 58 7.96 13.75 -4.18
C GLY A 58 6.67 13.13 -4.73
N LYS A 59 6.74 11.94 -5.34
CA LYS A 59 5.65 11.29 -6.08
C LYS A 59 5.83 9.79 -6.15
N VAL A 60 4.76 9.08 -6.48
CA VAL A 60 4.74 7.64 -6.80
C VAL A 60 4.52 7.47 -8.30
N THR A 61 5.21 6.52 -8.93
CA THR A 61 5.12 6.31 -10.38
C THR A 61 4.15 5.18 -10.72
N ASP A 62 2.99 5.52 -11.28
CA ASP A 62 1.98 4.54 -11.69
C ASP A 62 2.14 4.19 -13.17
N TYR A 63 2.46 2.95 -13.49
CA TYR A 63 2.82 2.53 -14.86
C TYR A 63 1.92 1.46 -15.45
N TRP A 64 1.09 0.80 -14.64
CA TRP A 64 0.21 -0.29 -15.07
C TRP A 64 -1.24 0.21 -15.24
N PRO A 65 -1.77 0.31 -16.47
CA PRO A 65 -3.16 0.71 -16.70
C PRO A 65 -4.12 -0.41 -16.31
N ILE A 66 -5.17 -0.06 -15.55
CA ILE A 66 -6.29 -0.96 -15.30
C ILE A 66 -7.24 -0.90 -16.50
N PHE A 67 -7.60 -2.08 -17.02
CA PHE A 67 -8.36 -2.20 -18.27
C PHE A 67 -9.68 -1.41 -18.22
N LYS A 68 -9.86 -0.48 -19.17
CA LYS A 68 -11.06 0.35 -19.38
C LYS A 68 -11.46 1.30 -18.24
N THR A 69 -10.62 1.53 -17.23
CA THR A 69 -10.99 2.45 -16.12
C THR A 69 -10.31 3.82 -16.19
N GLY A 70 -9.24 3.96 -17.00
CA GLY A 70 -8.40 5.17 -17.01
C GLY A 70 -7.52 5.34 -15.77
N ILE A 71 -7.54 4.36 -14.85
CA ILE A 71 -6.74 4.36 -13.61
C ILE A 71 -5.43 3.62 -13.87
N TYR A 72 -4.36 4.10 -13.26
CA TYR A 72 -3.06 3.44 -13.25
C TYR A 72 -2.69 3.04 -11.83
N ASN A 73 -2.03 1.89 -11.71
CA ASN A 73 -1.42 1.41 -10.49
C ASN A 73 0.05 1.07 -10.78
N ASN A 74 0.80 0.76 -9.73
CA ASN A 74 2.12 0.15 -9.81
C ASN A 74 2.13 -1.23 -9.11
N ILE A 75 3.29 -1.92 -9.12
CA ILE A 75 3.42 -3.22 -8.46
C ILE A 75 3.20 -3.13 -6.95
N ASN A 76 3.60 -2.03 -6.31
CA ASN A 76 3.49 -1.82 -4.88
C ASN A 76 2.02 -1.74 -4.43
N ASP A 77 1.16 -1.13 -5.24
CA ASP A 77 -0.30 -1.09 -5.00
C ASP A 77 -0.91 -2.50 -5.00
N TYR A 78 -0.45 -3.38 -5.90
CA TYR A 78 -0.88 -4.78 -5.91
C TYR A 78 -0.36 -5.55 -4.70
N LEU A 79 0.87 -5.29 -4.23
CA LEU A 79 1.37 -5.88 -2.97
C LEU A 79 0.49 -5.45 -1.79
N ILE A 80 0.15 -4.16 -1.69
CA ILE A 80 -0.74 -3.63 -0.66
C ILE A 80 -2.12 -4.30 -0.75
N PHE A 81 -2.72 -4.33 -1.94
CA PHE A 81 -4.05 -4.90 -2.16
C PHE A 81 -4.11 -6.40 -1.81
N ILE A 82 -3.18 -7.20 -2.35
CA ILE A 82 -3.10 -8.64 -2.06
C ILE A 82 -2.85 -8.86 -0.56
N GLY A 83 -1.95 -8.08 0.04
CA GLY A 83 -1.65 -8.15 1.47
C GLY A 83 -2.89 -7.90 2.34
N LEU A 84 -3.67 -6.87 2.00
CA LEU A 84 -4.92 -6.55 2.69
C LEU A 84 -5.94 -7.68 2.57
N VAL A 85 -6.18 -8.19 1.36
CA VAL A 85 -7.11 -9.29 1.09
C VAL A 85 -6.73 -10.53 1.92
N MET A 86 -5.44 -10.88 1.97
CA MET A 86 -4.97 -12.01 2.77
C MET A 86 -5.20 -11.82 4.28
N VAL A 87 -4.96 -10.61 4.81
CA VAL A 87 -5.18 -10.30 6.23
C VAL A 87 -6.67 -10.40 6.58
N ILE A 88 -7.55 -9.84 5.74
CA ILE A 88 -9.00 -9.88 5.94
C ILE A 88 -9.50 -11.32 5.87
N PHE A 89 -9.13 -12.07 4.83
CA PHE A 89 -9.57 -13.45 4.64
C PHE A 89 -9.13 -14.36 5.79
N ARG A 90 -7.89 -14.21 6.26
CA ARG A 90 -7.37 -14.94 7.42
C ARG A 90 -8.17 -14.64 8.70
N LYS A 91 -8.52 -13.37 8.93
CA LYS A 91 -9.33 -12.97 10.10
C LYS A 91 -10.75 -13.53 10.00
N TRP A 92 -11.37 -13.47 8.81
CA TRP A 92 -12.70 -14.01 8.58
C TRP A 92 -12.76 -15.53 8.81
N LYS A 93 -11.77 -16.28 8.32
CA LYS A 93 -11.67 -17.74 8.55
C LYS A 93 -11.49 -18.11 10.02
N LYS A 94 -10.80 -17.28 10.82
CA LYS A 94 -10.64 -17.51 12.26
C LYS A 94 -11.89 -17.17 13.08
N SER A 95 -12.82 -16.39 12.52
CA SER A 95 -14.04 -15.96 13.21
C SER A 95 -15.22 -16.90 12.98
N LYS A 96 -15.09 -17.87 12.06
CA LYS A 96 -15.99 -19.00 11.87
C LYS A 96 -15.38 -20.22 12.57
#